data_AF-A0A349JVQ5-F1
#
_entry.id   AF-A0A349JVQ5-F1
#
_cell.length_a   1.000
_cell.length_b   1.000
_cell.length_c   1.000
_cell.angle_alpha   90.00
_cell.angle_beta   90.00
_cell.angle_gamma   90.00
#
_symmetry.space_group_name_H-M   'P 1'
#
loop_
_entity.id
_entity.type
_entity.pdbx_description
1 polymer ?
#
loop_
_entity_poly.entity_id
_entity_poly.type
_entity_poly.pdbx_seq_one_letter_code
_entity_poly.pdbx_strand_id
1 'polypeptide(L)'
;MALAAKGLLPLLLLAGLLAVFLRFGPVGVFRASFPPIEELTFGRIAFPQPGLIRVHMVNGGPEPVTVAQVMLDDAYWEHTVVPDREVGRLDDIVIEIPYPWVDGDPLIVTVVSSTGVTFTQEVAVATQSPEINRSYVVTFALLGVYVGVVPVFLGLLWLPFLAGVSQRWIDFFLSFTVGLLLFLGVDALEGAFALTGRVAS
;
A
#
# COMPACT_ATOMS: atom_id res chain seq x y z
N MET A 1 -54.68 31.93 -25.23
CA MET A 1 -54.74 31.54 -23.80
C MET A 1 -54.22 30.13 -23.50
N ALA A 2 -54.31 29.14 -24.41
CA ALA A 2 -53.94 27.75 -24.10
C ALA A 2 -52.44 27.41 -24.00
N LEU A 3 -51.53 28.24 -24.52
CA LEU A 3 -50.07 27.97 -24.49
C LEU A 3 -49.41 28.45 -23.19
N ALA A 4 -49.75 29.65 -22.71
CA ALA A 4 -49.23 30.19 -21.46
C ALA A 4 -49.66 29.34 -20.23
N ALA A 5 -50.90 28.83 -20.24
CA ALA A 5 -51.39 27.93 -19.20
C ALA A 5 -50.62 26.60 -19.14
N LYS A 6 -50.15 26.08 -20.28
CA LYS A 6 -49.33 24.86 -20.35
C LYS A 6 -47.90 25.07 -19.83
N GLY A 7 -47.36 26.28 -19.89
CA GLY A 7 -46.05 26.63 -19.33
C GLY A 7 -46.11 26.99 -17.83
N LEU A 8 -47.20 27.60 -17.38
CA LEU A 8 -47.35 28.01 -15.98
C LEU A 8 -47.70 26.83 -15.05
N LEU A 9 -48.44 25.84 -15.56
CA LEU A 9 -48.82 24.65 -14.81
C LEU A 9 -47.62 23.85 -14.26
N PRO A 10 -46.58 23.49 -15.07
CA PRO A 10 -45.41 22.78 -14.55
C PRO A 10 -44.60 23.63 -13.57
N LEU A 11 -44.55 24.96 -13.73
CA LEU A 11 -43.91 25.87 -12.78
C LEU A 11 -44.62 25.91 -11.43
N LEU A 12 -45.96 25.96 -11.43
CA LEU A 12 -46.76 25.89 -10.21
C LEU A 12 -46.67 24.51 -9.54
N LEU A 13 -46.67 23.44 -10.32
CA LEU A 13 -46.45 22.08 -9.82
C LEU A 13 -45.06 21.93 -9.19
N LEU A 14 -44.03 22.48 -9.84
CA LEU A 14 -42.67 22.47 -9.32
C LEU A 14 -42.57 23.28 -8.02
N ALA A 15 -43.16 24.48 -7.97
CA ALA A 15 -43.21 25.30 -6.78
C ALA A 15 -43.95 24.60 -5.62
N GLY A 16 -45.06 23.92 -5.92
CA GLY A 16 -45.80 23.11 -4.96
C GLY A 16 -44.99 21.93 -4.44
N LEU A 17 -44.32 21.19 -5.33
CA LEU A 17 -43.46 20.06 -4.97
C LEU A 17 -42.27 20.52 -4.10
N LEU A 18 -41.65 21.66 -4.44
CA LEU A 18 -40.60 22.29 -3.64
C LEU A 18 -41.12 22.72 -2.27
N ALA A 19 -42.31 23.29 -2.18
CA ALA A 19 -42.91 23.67 -0.90
C ALA A 19 -43.18 22.44 -0.02
N VAL A 20 -43.69 21.35 -0.59
CA VAL A 20 -43.86 20.07 0.11
C VAL A 20 -42.51 19.50 0.55
N PHE A 21 -41.52 19.50 -0.34
CA PHE A 21 -40.16 19.03 -0.06
C PHE A 21 -39.48 19.84 1.04
N LEU A 22 -39.66 21.17 1.08
CA LEU A 22 -39.09 22.02 2.14
C LEU A 22 -39.87 21.91 3.46
N ARG A 23 -41.18 21.71 3.42
CA ARG A 23 -42.04 21.65 4.61
C ARG A 23 -41.93 20.32 5.34
N PHE A 24 -41.93 19.22 4.58
CA PHE A 24 -41.85 17.88 5.13
C PHE A 24 -40.41 17.37 5.09
N GLY A 25 -39.58 17.74 4.11
CA GLY A 25 -38.24 17.18 3.96
C GLY A 25 -38.29 15.67 3.69
N PRO A 26 -37.15 15.04 3.37
CA PRO A 26 -37.04 13.59 3.47
C PRO A 26 -37.03 13.18 4.95
N VAL A 27 -38.21 13.14 5.59
CA VAL A 27 -38.39 13.02 7.06
C VAL A 27 -37.71 11.79 7.67
N GLY A 28 -37.42 10.73 6.91
CA GLY A 28 -36.93 9.46 7.47
C GLY A 28 -35.67 8.88 6.84
N VAL A 29 -35.42 9.12 5.55
CA VAL A 29 -34.44 8.31 4.79
C VAL A 29 -32.98 8.75 5.04
N PHE A 30 -32.74 10.04 5.30
CA PHE A 30 -31.41 10.57 5.62
C PHE A 30 -31.16 10.79 7.11
N ARG A 31 -32.13 10.45 7.98
CA ARG A 31 -31.96 10.42 9.45
C ARG A 31 -31.64 9.02 9.97
N ALA A 32 -31.38 8.06 9.09
CA ALA A 32 -30.67 6.87 9.52
C ALA A 32 -29.26 7.34 9.91
N SER A 33 -28.98 7.37 11.21
CA SER A 33 -27.63 7.43 11.73
C SER A 33 -26.92 6.17 11.25
N PHE A 34 -26.40 6.20 10.02
CA PHE A 34 -25.49 5.17 9.57
C PHE A 34 -24.33 5.17 10.58
N PRO A 35 -23.89 4.00 11.06
CA PRO A 35 -22.71 3.93 11.89
C PRO A 35 -21.58 4.70 11.18
N PRO A 36 -20.82 5.55 11.90
CA PRO A 36 -19.68 6.22 11.31
C PRO A 36 -18.78 5.16 10.67
N ILE A 37 -18.44 5.38 9.39
CA ILE A 37 -17.57 4.46 8.66
C ILE A 37 -16.14 4.82 9.07
N GLU A 38 -15.68 4.22 10.15
CA GLU A 38 -14.32 4.39 10.66
C GLU A 38 -13.39 3.38 9.98
N GLU A 39 -12.30 3.87 9.39
CA GLU A 39 -11.30 3.03 8.74
C GLU A 39 -9.90 3.53 9.12
N LEU A 40 -9.32 2.92 10.15
CA LEU A 40 -7.91 3.11 10.51
C LEU A 40 -7.10 1.92 10.04
N THR A 41 -6.15 2.17 9.15
CA THR A 41 -5.31 1.15 8.54
C THR A 41 -3.91 1.21 9.10
N PHE A 42 -3.34 0.05 9.45
CA PHE A 42 -1.94 -0.08 9.84
C PHE A 42 -1.05 0.15 8.63
N GLY A 43 -0.21 1.18 8.68
CA GLY A 43 0.81 1.44 7.66
C GLY A 43 2.10 0.68 7.94
N ARG A 44 2.64 0.83 9.16
CA ARG A 44 3.90 0.18 9.59
C ARG A 44 3.91 0.02 11.10
N ILE A 45 4.36 -1.13 11.58
CA ILE A 45 4.73 -1.31 12.98
C ILE A 45 6.25 -1.38 13.04
N ALA A 46 6.87 -0.47 13.78
CA ALA A 46 8.32 -0.35 13.91
C ALA A 46 8.75 -0.56 15.36
N PHE A 47 9.91 -1.18 15.51
CA PHE A 47 10.55 -1.48 16.79
C PHE A 47 11.89 -0.73 16.83
N PRO A 48 11.89 0.60 17.03
CA PRO A 48 13.09 1.43 16.89
C PRO A 48 14.19 1.03 17.88
N GLN A 49 13.80 0.80 19.13
CA GLN A 49 14.69 0.47 20.23
C GLN A 49 14.01 -0.56 21.14
N PRO A 50 14.79 -1.30 21.96
CA PRO A 50 14.23 -2.18 22.97
C PRO A 50 13.26 -1.42 23.87
N GLY A 51 12.09 -2.01 24.13
CA GLY A 51 11.10 -1.41 25.02
C GLY A 51 10.18 -0.35 24.39
N LEU A 52 10.28 -0.11 23.07
CA LEU A 52 9.41 0.85 22.37
C LEU A 52 8.87 0.26 21.07
N ILE A 53 7.56 0.40 20.88
CA ILE A 53 6.86 0.08 19.63
C ILE A 53 6.28 1.39 19.07
N ARG A 54 6.44 1.61 17.78
CA ARG A 54 5.77 2.69 17.04
C ARG A 54 4.83 2.12 16.01
N VAL A 55 3.56 2.44 16.14
CA VAL A 55 2.51 2.01 15.21
C VAL A 55 2.10 3.20 14.37
N HIS A 56 2.37 3.12 13.08
CA HIS A 56 1.95 4.11 12.09
C HIS A 56 0.58 3.71 11.56
N MET A 57 -0.39 4.61 11.68
CA MET A 57 -1.74 4.40 11.18
C MET A 57 -2.17 5.56 10.28
N VAL A 58 -3.05 5.26 9.33
CA VAL A 58 -3.66 6.25 8.43
C VAL A 58 -5.17 6.06 8.44
N ASN A 59 -5.92 7.17 8.47
CA ASN A 59 -7.37 7.14 8.32
C ASN A 59 -7.76 7.09 6.84
N GLY A 60 -8.24 5.92 6.39
CA GLY A 60 -8.81 5.72 5.05
C GLY A 60 -10.28 6.17 4.94
N GLY A 61 -10.93 6.40 6.08
CA GLY A 61 -12.35 6.68 6.18
C GLY A 61 -12.75 8.11 5.77
N PRO A 62 -14.05 8.34 5.50
CA PRO A 62 -14.58 9.66 5.18
C PRO A 62 -14.65 10.61 6.38
N GLU A 63 -14.72 10.07 7.60
CA GLU A 63 -14.92 10.82 8.86
C GLU A 63 -13.67 10.73 9.77
N PRO A 64 -13.44 11.70 10.67
CA PRO A 64 -12.35 11.64 11.63
C PRO A 64 -12.54 10.48 12.61
N VAL A 65 -11.45 9.79 12.95
CA VAL A 65 -11.45 8.68 13.91
C VAL A 65 -10.61 9.05 15.12
N THR A 66 -11.16 8.92 16.32
CA THR A 66 -10.41 9.19 17.55
C THR A 66 -9.89 7.90 18.16
N VAL A 67 -8.57 7.79 18.34
CA VAL A 67 -7.94 6.66 19.03
C VAL A 67 -8.22 6.77 20.54
N ALA A 68 -8.83 5.74 21.14
CA ALA A 68 -9.20 5.73 22.55
C ALA A 68 -8.31 4.83 23.41
N GLN A 69 -8.04 3.60 22.95
CA GLN A 69 -7.23 2.63 23.69
C GLN A 69 -6.34 1.82 22.75
N VAL A 70 -5.29 1.24 23.31
CA VAL A 70 -4.38 0.33 22.61
C VAL A 70 -4.20 -0.90 23.49
N MET A 71 -4.25 -2.07 22.86
CA MET A 71 -4.06 -3.36 23.49
C MET A 71 -2.90 -4.09 22.81
N LEU A 72 -2.07 -4.74 23.63
CA LEU A 72 -1.02 -5.65 23.21
C LEU A 72 -1.33 -7.03 23.80
N ASP A 73 -1.45 -8.05 22.95
CA ASP A 73 -1.83 -9.41 23.36
C ASP A 73 -3.04 -9.43 24.32
N ASP A 74 -4.10 -8.74 23.92
CA ASP A 74 -5.36 -8.57 24.66
C ASP A 74 -5.27 -7.83 26.00
N ALA A 75 -4.13 -7.20 26.31
CA ALA A 75 -3.95 -6.37 27.50
C ALA A 75 -3.86 -4.88 27.15
N TYR A 76 -4.61 -4.03 27.88
CA TYR A 76 -4.50 -2.58 27.74
C TYR A 76 -3.11 -2.08 28.15
N TRP A 77 -2.54 -1.18 27.37
CA TRP A 77 -1.22 -0.61 27.64
C TRP A 77 -1.20 0.92 27.52
N GLU A 78 -0.27 1.53 28.24
CA GLU A 78 -0.01 2.96 28.13
C GLU A 78 0.50 3.30 26.71
N HIS A 79 0.07 4.43 26.17
CA HIS A 79 0.44 4.84 24.82
C HIS A 79 0.36 6.36 24.67
N THR A 80 1.14 6.89 23.74
CA THR A 80 1.12 8.30 23.34
C THR A 80 0.80 8.37 21.85
N VAL A 81 -0.13 9.24 21.45
CA VAL A 81 -0.48 9.44 20.04
C VAL A 81 0.06 10.80 19.59
N VAL A 82 0.76 10.82 18.46
CA VAL A 82 1.38 12.02 17.87
C VAL A 82 0.87 12.18 16.43
N PRO A 83 0.46 13.39 15.99
CA PRO A 83 0.41 14.64 16.77
C PRO A 83 -0.78 14.75 17.74
N ASP A 84 -1.91 14.13 17.43
CA ASP A 84 -3.13 14.15 18.26
C ASP A 84 -3.90 12.83 18.13
N ARG A 85 -4.84 12.58 19.03
CA ARG A 85 -5.66 11.36 19.07
C ARG A 85 -6.77 11.33 18.02
N GLU A 86 -7.21 12.50 17.56
CA GLU A 86 -8.18 12.63 16.48
C GLU A 86 -7.46 12.59 15.13
N VAL A 87 -7.73 11.56 14.34
CA VAL A 87 -7.13 11.33 13.02
C VAL A 87 -8.11 11.81 11.97
N GLY A 88 -7.82 12.96 11.37
CA GLY A 88 -8.58 13.46 10.22
C GLY A 88 -8.48 12.54 9.02
N ARG A 89 -9.33 12.76 8.02
CA ARG A 89 -9.35 11.95 6.80
C ARG A 89 -8.01 12.04 6.07
N LEU A 90 -7.41 10.89 5.75
CA LEU A 90 -6.10 10.74 5.11
C LEU A 90 -4.91 11.26 5.93
N ASP A 91 -5.14 11.64 7.19
CA ASP A 91 -4.05 12.01 8.08
C ASP A 91 -3.35 10.75 8.61
N ASP A 92 -2.04 10.90 8.85
CA ASP A 92 -1.21 9.90 9.50
C ASP A 92 -0.97 10.23 10.97
N ILE A 93 -0.93 9.19 11.79
CA ILE A 93 -0.54 9.28 13.20
C ILE A 93 0.49 8.23 13.56
N VAL A 94 1.24 8.51 14.62
CA VAL A 94 2.16 7.59 15.26
C VAL A 94 1.70 7.34 16.69
N ILE A 95 1.46 6.08 17.01
CA ILE A 95 1.17 5.62 18.37
C ILE A 95 2.46 5.03 18.94
N GLU A 96 3.02 5.66 19.97
CA GLU A 96 4.18 5.20 20.72
C GLU A 96 3.73 4.40 21.94
N ILE A 97 4.20 3.16 22.05
CA ILE A 97 3.81 2.21 23.09
C ILE A 97 5.10 1.71 23.79
N PRO A 98 5.37 2.12 25.04
CA PRO A 98 6.54 1.69 25.79
C PRO A 98 6.35 0.25 26.30
N TYR A 99 6.56 -0.74 25.42
CA TYR A 99 6.36 -2.16 25.70
C TYR A 99 7.68 -2.93 25.60
N PRO A 100 8.07 -3.73 26.63
CA PRO A 100 9.30 -4.52 26.65
C PRO A 100 9.19 -5.79 25.78
N TRP A 101 9.07 -5.60 24.47
CA TRP A 101 9.02 -6.69 23.49
C TRP A 101 10.32 -7.50 23.48
N VAL A 102 10.20 -8.77 23.08
CA VAL A 102 11.31 -9.72 22.94
C VAL A 102 11.56 -9.99 21.46
N ASP A 103 12.83 -10.01 21.07
CA ASP A 103 13.22 -10.27 19.68
C ASP A 103 12.86 -11.70 19.27
N GLY A 104 12.11 -11.83 18.18
CA GLY A 104 11.62 -13.11 17.67
C GLY A 104 10.21 -13.49 18.11
N ASP A 105 9.65 -12.83 19.12
CA ASP A 105 8.33 -13.19 19.65
C ASP A 105 7.19 -12.58 18.82
N PRO A 106 6.07 -13.31 18.64
CA PRO A 106 4.88 -12.75 18.01
C PRO A 106 4.19 -11.76 18.95
N LEU A 107 3.50 -10.78 18.37
CA LEU A 107 2.75 -9.77 19.11
C LEU A 107 1.51 -9.36 18.34
N ILE A 108 0.37 -9.27 19.02
CA ILE A 108 -0.87 -8.74 18.45
C ILE A 108 -1.07 -7.32 18.96
N VAL A 109 -1.19 -6.37 18.02
CA VAL A 109 -1.50 -4.98 18.32
C VAL A 109 -2.94 -4.68 17.94
N THR A 110 -3.75 -4.26 18.91
CA THR A 110 -5.14 -3.86 18.68
C THR A 110 -5.34 -2.40 19.09
N VAL A 111 -5.84 -1.58 18.18
CA VAL A 111 -6.18 -0.18 18.43
C VAL A 111 -7.70 -0.05 18.48
N VAL A 112 -8.20 0.64 19.49
CA VAL A 112 -9.64 0.80 19.75
C VAL A 112 -10.00 2.28 19.60
N SER A 113 -11.01 2.57 18.78
CA SER A 113 -11.52 3.93 18.61
C SER A 113 -12.46 4.35 19.76
N SER A 114 -12.80 5.63 19.83
CA SER A 114 -13.76 6.16 20.82
C SER A 114 -15.17 5.60 20.70
N THR A 115 -15.54 5.06 19.53
CA THR A 115 -16.82 4.39 19.32
C THR A 115 -16.77 2.89 19.63
N GLY A 116 -15.58 2.36 19.95
CA GLY A 116 -15.35 0.96 20.29
C GLY A 116 -15.02 0.06 19.10
N VAL A 117 -14.81 0.62 17.91
CA VAL A 117 -14.32 -0.14 16.75
C VAL A 117 -12.86 -0.55 16.99
N THR A 118 -12.54 -1.80 16.73
CA THR A 118 -11.21 -2.38 16.95
C THR A 118 -10.50 -2.66 15.63
N PHE A 119 -9.25 -2.22 15.52
CA PHE A 119 -8.35 -2.46 14.41
C PHE A 119 -7.19 -3.31 14.90
N THR A 120 -7.04 -4.54 14.39
CA THR A 120 -6.05 -5.49 14.89
C THR A 120 -5.04 -5.86 13.80
N GLN A 121 -3.77 -5.89 14.15
CA GLN A 121 -2.68 -6.36 13.30
C GLN A 121 -1.76 -7.29 14.08
N GLU A 122 -1.51 -8.46 13.52
CA GLU A 122 -0.51 -9.40 14.03
C GLU A 122 0.86 -9.06 13.46
N VAL A 123 1.86 -9.04 14.35
CA VAL A 123 3.28 -9.06 14.01
C VAL A 123 3.80 -10.45 14.34
N ALA A 124 4.00 -11.28 13.32
CA ALA A 124 4.40 -12.67 13.50
C ALA A 124 5.79 -12.83 14.16
N VAL A 125 6.68 -11.86 13.94
CA VAL A 125 8.04 -11.84 14.52
C VAL A 125 8.44 -10.40 14.80
N ALA A 126 8.44 -10.00 16.07
CA ALA A 126 8.95 -8.70 16.47
C ALA A 126 10.49 -8.67 16.32
N THR A 127 11.01 -7.76 15.51
CA THR A 127 12.46 -7.58 15.35
C THR A 127 12.82 -6.10 15.31
N GLN A 128 14.01 -5.76 15.82
CA GLN A 128 14.46 -4.37 15.84
C GLN A 128 14.46 -3.80 14.42
N SER A 129 13.75 -2.71 14.24
CA SER A 129 13.66 -2.04 12.95
C SER A 129 15.01 -1.42 12.57
N PRO A 130 15.46 -1.58 11.31
CA PRO A 130 16.69 -0.96 10.87
C PRO A 130 16.60 0.57 11.01
N GLU A 131 17.59 1.15 11.68
CA GLU A 131 17.74 2.60 11.75
C GLU A 131 18.61 3.10 10.60
N ILE A 132 18.25 4.27 10.05
CA ILE A 132 19.09 4.95 9.07
C ILE A 132 20.37 5.40 9.79
N ASN A 133 21.44 4.62 9.64
CA ASN A 133 22.75 4.99 10.13
C ASN A 133 23.70 5.27 8.96
N ARG A 134 24.75 6.05 9.22
CA ARG A 134 25.73 6.44 8.19
C ARG A 134 26.38 5.23 7.53
N SER A 135 26.63 4.18 8.30
CA SER A 135 27.23 2.94 7.80
C SER A 135 26.32 2.25 6.78
N TYR A 136 25.02 2.11 7.05
CA TYR A 136 24.01 1.56 6.15
C TYR A 136 23.94 2.38 4.87
N VAL A 137 23.84 3.71 4.96
CA VAL A 137 23.80 4.57 3.78
C VAL A 137 25.04 4.37 2.91
N VAL A 138 26.24 4.36 3.51
CA VAL A 138 27.49 4.13 2.76
C VAL A 138 27.53 2.73 2.17
N THR A 139 27.17 1.69 2.93
CA THR A 139 27.16 0.30 2.47
C THR A 139 26.20 0.11 1.30
N PHE A 140 24.99 0.64 1.38
CA PHE A 140 24.01 0.56 0.29
C PHE A 140 24.41 1.41 -0.91
N ALA A 141 25.02 2.58 -0.70
CA ALA A 141 25.58 3.37 -1.80
C ALA A 141 26.70 2.60 -2.52
N LEU A 142 27.62 1.96 -1.78
CA LEU A 142 28.68 1.12 -2.33
C LEU A 142 28.11 -0.10 -3.07
N LEU A 143 27.07 -0.73 -2.52
CA LEU A 143 26.34 -1.82 -3.17
C LEU A 143 25.73 -1.34 -4.50
N GLY A 144 25.10 -0.16 -4.50
CA GLY A 144 24.55 0.45 -5.71
C GLY A 144 25.63 0.75 -6.76
N VAL A 145 26.80 1.25 -6.35
CA VAL A 145 27.95 1.46 -7.24
C VAL A 145 28.44 0.12 -7.81
N TYR A 146 28.58 -0.90 -6.96
CA TYR A 146 29.05 -2.22 -7.37
C TYR A 146 28.09 -2.94 -8.33
N VAL A 147 26.78 -2.80 -8.13
CA VAL A 147 25.75 -3.46 -8.95
C VAL A 147 25.37 -2.63 -10.17
N GLY A 148 25.42 -1.30 -10.09
CA GLY A 148 24.99 -0.41 -11.18
C GLY A 148 26.14 0.13 -12.02
N VAL A 149 27.07 0.84 -11.38
CA VAL A 149 28.11 1.61 -12.08
C VAL A 149 29.20 0.68 -12.61
N VAL A 150 29.73 -0.20 -11.76
CA VAL A 150 30.87 -1.06 -12.10
C VAL A 150 30.58 -1.95 -13.33
N PRO A 151 29.42 -2.64 -13.45
CA PRO A 151 29.15 -3.50 -14.61
C PRO A 151 29.04 -2.71 -15.92
N VAL A 152 28.49 -1.50 -15.88
CA VAL A 152 28.40 -0.63 -17.07
C VAL A 152 29.79 -0.23 -17.53
N PHE A 153 30.63 0.26 -16.62
CA PHE A 153 32.01 0.65 -16.96
C PHE A 153 32.83 -0.54 -17.44
N LEU A 154 32.71 -1.71 -16.79
CA LEU A 154 33.35 -2.93 -17.26
C LEU A 154 32.90 -3.27 -18.68
N GLY A 155 31.60 -3.23 -18.98
CA GLY A 155 31.09 -3.42 -20.34
C GLY A 155 31.66 -2.41 -21.35
N LEU A 156 31.74 -1.13 -20.98
CA LEU A 156 32.32 -0.09 -21.83
C LEU A 156 33.84 -0.26 -22.04
N LEU A 157 34.56 -0.83 -21.07
CA LEU A 157 35.99 -1.12 -21.23
C LEU A 157 36.25 -2.19 -22.31
N TRP A 158 35.27 -3.03 -22.63
CA TRP A 158 35.36 -4.00 -23.73
C TRP A 158 35.11 -3.38 -25.12
N LEU A 159 34.55 -2.18 -25.23
CA LEU A 159 34.28 -1.55 -26.53
C LEU A 159 35.50 -1.45 -27.46
N PRO A 160 36.69 -0.97 -27.05
CA PRO A 160 37.84 -0.89 -27.95
C PRO A 160 38.30 -2.25 -28.45
N PHE A 161 38.18 -3.29 -27.62
CA PHE A 161 38.47 -4.66 -28.05
C PHE A 161 37.45 -5.13 -29.11
N LEU A 162 36.15 -4.95 -28.84
CA LEU A 162 35.08 -5.34 -29.76
C LEU A 162 35.15 -4.58 -31.09
N ALA A 163 35.51 -3.30 -31.06
CA ALA A 163 35.73 -2.49 -32.26
C ALA A 163 36.88 -3.00 -33.15
N GLY A 164 37.83 -3.75 -32.58
CA GLY A 164 38.92 -4.38 -33.32
C GLY A 164 38.60 -5.77 -33.89
N VAL A 165 37.45 -6.36 -33.54
CA VAL A 165 37.05 -7.70 -34.00
C VAL A 165 36.60 -7.63 -35.46
N SER A 166 37.07 -8.57 -36.28
CA SER A 166 36.69 -8.60 -37.71
C SER A 166 35.24 -9.05 -37.90
N GLN A 167 34.59 -8.55 -38.96
CA GLN A 167 33.20 -8.84 -39.28
C GLN A 167 32.89 -10.35 -39.32
N ARG A 168 33.83 -11.16 -39.84
CA ARG A 168 33.67 -12.62 -39.92
C ARG A 168 33.44 -13.30 -38.57
N TRP A 169 34.11 -12.82 -37.52
CA TRP A 169 33.92 -13.36 -36.17
C TRP A 169 32.60 -12.89 -35.56
N ILE A 170 32.20 -11.64 -35.83
CA ILE A 170 30.89 -11.11 -35.42
C ILE A 170 29.77 -11.95 -36.04
N ASP A 171 29.83 -12.20 -37.35
CA ASP A 171 28.84 -12.99 -38.08
C ASP A 171 28.79 -14.45 -37.56
N PHE A 172 29.94 -15.04 -37.22
CA PHE A 172 30.01 -16.37 -36.60
C PHE A 172 29.29 -16.41 -35.25
N PHE A 173 29.60 -15.50 -34.33
CA PHE A 173 28.94 -15.47 -33.02
C PHE A 173 27.45 -15.15 -33.14
N LEU A 174 27.06 -14.28 -34.06
CA LEU A 174 25.67 -13.91 -34.27
C LEU A 174 24.86 -15.08 -34.84
N SER A 175 25.40 -15.79 -35.85
CA SER A 175 24.77 -17.00 -36.38
C SER A 175 24.65 -18.12 -35.33
N PHE A 176 25.67 -18.28 -34.48
CA PHE A 176 25.60 -19.20 -33.35
C PHE A 176 24.52 -18.81 -32.33
N THR A 177 24.42 -17.53 -31.98
CA THR A 177 23.41 -17.00 -31.05
C THR A 177 22.00 -17.19 -31.62
N VAL A 178 21.81 -16.91 -32.92
CA VAL A 178 20.53 -17.18 -33.62
C VAL A 178 20.19 -18.66 -33.58
N GLY A 179 21.16 -19.55 -33.81
CA GLY A 179 20.97 -21.00 -33.71
C GLY A 179 20.54 -21.44 -32.30
N LEU A 180 21.19 -20.92 -31.26
CA LEU A 180 20.82 -21.19 -29.87
C LEU A 180 19.44 -20.65 -29.52
N LEU A 181 19.08 -19.46 -29.97
CA LEU A 181 17.76 -18.86 -29.74
C LEU A 181 16.65 -19.68 -30.42
N LEU A 182 16.88 -20.15 -31.65
CA LEU A 182 15.95 -21.04 -32.33
C LEU A 182 15.77 -22.36 -31.58
N PHE A 183 16.88 -22.97 -31.12
CA PHE A 183 16.84 -24.18 -30.31
C PHE A 183 16.04 -23.98 -29.02
N LEU A 184 16.32 -22.91 -28.27
CA LEU A 184 15.57 -22.54 -27.06
C LEU A 184 14.09 -22.29 -27.36
N GLY A 185 13.77 -21.67 -28.50
CA GLY A 185 12.39 -21.43 -28.91
C GLY A 185 11.62 -22.73 -29.16
N VAL A 186 12.26 -23.72 -29.79
CA VAL A 186 11.67 -25.05 -30.01
C VAL A 186 11.47 -25.77 -28.67
N ASP A 187 12.49 -25.81 -27.82
CA ASP A 187 12.43 -26.45 -26.49
C ASP A 187 11.32 -25.86 -25.62
N ALA A 188 11.21 -24.52 -25.60
CA ALA A 188 10.15 -23.83 -24.86
C ALA A 188 8.74 -24.15 -25.40
N LEU A 189 8.59 -24.27 -26.73
CA LEU A 189 7.32 -24.63 -27.37
C LEU A 189 6.91 -26.09 -27.04
N GLU A 190 7.85 -27.03 -27.10
CA GLU A 190 7.61 -28.41 -26.69
C GLU A 190 7.19 -28.50 -25.22
N GLY A 191 7.89 -27.76 -24.34
CA GLY A 191 7.52 -27.65 -22.93
C GLY A 191 6.11 -27.09 -22.71
N ALA A 192 5.73 -26.05 -23.46
CA ALA A 192 4.40 -25.44 -23.36
C ALA A 192 3.27 -26.39 -23.81
N PHE A 193 3.47 -27.13 -24.91
CA PHE A 193 2.50 -28.13 -25.36
C PHE A 193 2.39 -29.32 -24.40
N ALA A 194 3.51 -29.78 -23.84
CA ALA A 194 3.52 -30.83 -22.83
C ALA A 194 2.76 -30.44 -21.55
N LEU A 195 2.87 -29.17 -21.11
CA LEU A 195 2.08 -28.65 -20.00
C LEU A 195 0.58 -28.64 -20.30
N THR A 196 0.19 -28.18 -21.50
CA THR A 196 -1.22 -28.11 -21.92
C THR A 196 -1.85 -29.50 -21.96
N GLY A 197 -1.12 -30.51 -22.44
CA GLY A 197 -1.58 -31.90 -22.48
C GLY A 197 -1.82 -32.53 -21.10
N ARG A 198 -1.10 -32.09 -20.05
CA ARG A 198 -1.28 -32.57 -18.67
C ARG A 198 -2.43 -31.89 -17.94
N VAL A 199 -2.80 -30.67 -18.33
CA VAL A 199 -3.92 -29.93 -17.72
C VAL A 199 -5.26 -30.33 -18.35
N ALA A 200 -5.24 -30.85 -19.58
CA ALA A 200 -6.43 -31.34 -20.29
C ALA A 200 -6.84 -32.79 -19.92
N SER A 201 -6.03 -33.49 -19.11
CA SER A 201 -6.31 -34.83 -18.55
C SER A 201 -6.64 -34.77 -17.07
#